data_AF-A0A7X5VRV1-F1
#
_entry.id   AF-A0A7X5VRV1-F1
#
_cell.length_a   1.000
_cell.length_b   1.000
_cell.length_c   1.000
_cell.angle_alpha   90.00
_cell.angle_beta   90.00
_cell.angle_gamma   90.00
#
_symmetry.space_group_name_H-M   'P 1'
#
loop_
_entity.id
_entity.type
_entity.pdbx_description
1 polymer ?
#
loop_
_entity_poly.entity_id
_entity_poly.type
_entity_poly.pdbx_seq_one_letter_code
_entity_poly.pdbx_strand_id
1 'polypeptide(L)'
;AKWVEVISGWGRSTETGDRAEIDELPDQLKLWRDVNAKSDTCTGSRCPEFDACWLTQLKRRAEDSQLIVVNHHLFFADLAVRSAFGAVLPDYDTVIFDEAHLLEEIATLYFGAQVSSAQLEDIAKGAEKLAARNGGPAKGGGGAAALRVASADFFAPLRERLRSNTGRSTFAAAERGGVDLEVEWAVLCETLDDVIRQAERIQKRSEAVDAVPRRVEQVRESLEQILERDDPSFVYGMELRGRATVTLTAQPVDVADALRHELFEPLHACVLTSATLAVDEGFEFFMRRLGVEDAGGRIVESAFRWNEQAVLYLPADMPEPRDPRFCDRVAE
;
A
#
# COMPACT_ATOMS: atom_id res chain seq x y z
N ALA A 1 12.70 2.79 27.63
CA ALA A 1 13.94 2.23 28.21
C ALA A 1 14.27 0.90 27.54
N LYS A 2 13.60 -0.23 27.91
CA LYS A 2 13.87 -1.57 27.35
C LYS A 2 14.09 -1.61 25.83
N TRP A 3 13.12 -1.15 25.03
CA TRP A 3 13.21 -1.25 23.57
C TRP A 3 14.33 -0.42 22.94
N VAL A 4 14.73 0.68 23.58
CA VAL A 4 15.87 1.49 23.11
C VAL A 4 17.17 0.71 23.28
N GLU A 5 17.34 0.02 24.40
CA GLU A 5 18.52 -0.82 24.67
C GLU A 5 18.59 -2.00 23.70
N VAL A 6 17.47 -2.69 23.46
CA VAL A 6 17.39 -3.79 22.49
C VAL A 6 17.79 -3.32 21.09
N ILE A 7 17.18 -2.24 20.59
CA ILE A 7 17.47 -1.69 19.26
C ILE A 7 18.92 -1.18 19.18
N SER A 8 19.44 -0.53 20.22
CA SER A 8 20.81 -0.01 20.25
C SER A 8 21.85 -1.14 20.31
N GLY A 9 21.54 -2.24 21.00
CA GLY A 9 22.39 -3.43 21.03
C GLY A 9 22.43 -4.10 19.66
N TRP A 10 21.26 -4.37 19.07
CA TRP A 10 21.13 -4.94 17.74
C TRP A 10 21.80 -4.08 16.66
N GLY A 11 21.64 -2.77 16.70
CA GLY A 11 22.25 -1.85 15.72
C GLY A 11 23.78 -1.87 15.67
N ARG A 12 24.46 -2.48 16.67
CA ARG A 12 25.92 -2.67 16.67
C ARG A 12 26.37 -4.00 16.06
N SER A 13 25.46 -4.96 15.93
CA SER A 13 25.76 -6.33 15.48
C SER A 13 25.00 -6.74 14.23
N THR A 14 24.02 -5.95 13.80
CA THR A 14 23.21 -6.23 12.61
C THR A 14 24.05 -6.21 11.35
N GLU A 15 23.82 -7.20 10.48
CA GLU A 15 24.48 -7.31 9.19
C GLU A 15 23.69 -6.59 8.10
N THR A 16 22.35 -6.61 8.19
CA THR A 16 21.48 -6.10 7.12
C THR A 16 20.66 -4.87 7.52
N GLY A 17 20.59 -4.55 8.81
CA GLY A 17 19.74 -3.47 9.31
C GLY A 17 18.25 -3.77 9.20
N ASP A 18 17.85 -5.03 9.00
CA ASP A 18 16.45 -5.44 8.90
C ASP A 18 15.82 -5.66 10.28
N ARG A 19 14.62 -5.11 10.48
CA ARG A 19 13.78 -5.34 11.66
C ARG A 19 13.56 -6.82 11.94
N ALA A 20 13.45 -7.64 10.88
CA ALA A 20 13.20 -9.06 10.99
C ALA A 20 14.29 -9.81 11.77
N GLU A 21 15.48 -9.23 11.95
CA GLU A 21 16.54 -9.79 12.79
C GLU A 21 16.24 -9.69 14.31
N ILE A 22 15.14 -9.03 14.72
CA ILE A 22 14.80 -8.78 16.13
C ILE A 22 13.46 -9.45 16.50
N ASP A 23 13.52 -10.71 16.93
CA ASP A 23 12.34 -11.52 17.26
C ASP A 23 11.46 -10.95 18.40
N GLU A 24 12.08 -10.29 19.38
CA GLU A 24 11.39 -9.86 20.61
C GLU A 24 10.58 -8.56 20.45
N LEU A 25 10.70 -7.88 19.31
CA LEU A 25 10.08 -6.57 19.10
C LEU A 25 8.57 -6.69 18.83
N PRO A 26 7.71 -5.98 19.58
CA PRO A 26 6.29 -5.95 19.29
C PRO A 26 6.00 -5.37 17.90
N ASP A 27 5.03 -5.96 17.19
CA ASP A 27 4.66 -5.52 15.84
C ASP A 27 4.28 -4.05 15.77
N GLN A 28 3.59 -3.54 16.80
CA GLN A 28 3.07 -2.18 16.86
C GLN A 28 3.94 -1.22 17.70
N LEU A 29 5.25 -1.48 17.79
CA LEU A 29 6.14 -0.60 18.55
C LEU A 29 6.23 0.80 17.90
N LYS A 30 5.64 1.80 18.56
CA LYS A 30 5.66 3.21 18.11
C LYS A 30 7.08 3.74 17.86
N LEU A 31 8.03 3.36 18.72
CA LEU A 31 9.43 3.78 18.61
C LEU A 31 10.07 3.40 17.27
N TRP A 32 9.69 2.25 16.68
CA TRP A 32 10.25 1.82 15.39
C TRP A 32 10.01 2.84 14.28
N ARG A 33 8.85 3.51 14.30
CA ARG A 33 8.49 4.56 13.35
C ARG A 33 9.38 5.81 13.45
N ASP A 34 10.11 5.99 14.55
CA ASP A 34 11.00 7.14 14.75
C ASP A 34 12.46 6.82 14.45
N VAL A 35 12.84 5.53 14.41
CA VAL A 35 14.24 5.09 14.23
C VAL A 35 14.52 4.42 12.89
N ASN A 36 13.49 4.10 12.10
CA ASN A 36 13.68 3.50 10.79
C ASN A 36 13.98 4.55 9.70
N ALA A 37 14.68 4.12 8.64
CA ALA A 37 14.90 4.92 7.46
C ALA A 37 13.59 5.08 6.69
N LYS A 38 13.23 6.32 6.36
CA LYS A 38 12.06 6.65 5.53
C LYS A 38 12.49 7.58 4.41
N SER A 39 11.78 7.53 3.29
CA SER A 39 12.01 8.45 2.18
C SER A 39 11.86 9.92 2.59
N ASP A 40 11.03 10.23 3.58
CA ASP A 40 10.80 11.59 4.07
C ASP A 40 11.85 12.10 5.09
N THR A 41 12.72 11.22 5.59
CA THR A 41 13.81 11.57 6.51
C THR A 41 15.20 11.32 5.93
N CYS A 42 15.29 10.49 4.89
CA CYS A 42 16.53 10.22 4.17
C CYS A 42 17.05 11.50 3.51
N THR A 43 18.38 11.67 3.53
CA THR A 43 19.07 12.79 2.87
C THR A 43 19.90 12.33 1.67
N GLY A 44 19.71 11.07 1.27
CA GLY A 44 20.36 10.43 0.14
C GLY A 44 21.89 10.55 0.22
N SER A 45 22.50 10.89 -0.91
CA SER A 45 23.95 11.06 -1.04
C SER A 45 24.56 12.14 -0.14
N ARG A 46 23.76 12.98 0.51
CA ARG A 46 24.23 14.00 1.47
C ARG A 46 24.27 13.48 2.91
N CYS A 47 23.84 12.25 3.15
CA CYS A 47 23.91 11.61 4.46
C CYS A 47 25.39 11.40 4.86
N PRO A 48 25.83 11.84 6.04
CA PRO A 48 27.20 11.58 6.51
C PRO A 48 27.53 10.07 6.60
N GLU A 49 26.51 9.26 6.86
CA GLU A 49 26.60 7.81 6.97
C GLU A 49 26.17 7.10 5.68
N PHE A 50 26.18 7.79 4.52
CA PHE A 50 25.62 7.24 3.28
C PHE A 50 26.21 5.88 2.89
N ASP A 51 27.52 5.72 2.98
CA ASP A 51 28.20 4.46 2.63
C ASP A 51 28.02 3.36 3.69
N ALA A 52 27.87 3.75 4.96
CA ALA A 52 27.62 2.82 6.07
C ALA A 52 26.13 2.47 6.24
N CYS A 53 25.24 3.20 5.56
CA CYS A 53 23.79 3.02 5.66
C CYS A 53 23.35 1.68 5.08
N TRP A 54 22.72 0.85 5.90
CA TRP A 54 22.20 -0.46 5.49
C TRP A 54 21.23 -0.39 4.30
N LEU A 55 20.39 0.64 4.21
CA LEU A 55 19.50 0.82 3.06
C LEU A 55 20.29 1.11 1.76
N THR A 56 21.35 1.91 1.84
CA THR A 56 22.22 2.17 0.69
C THR A 56 22.98 0.91 0.28
N GLN A 57 23.51 0.16 1.25
CA GLN A 57 24.21 -1.09 1.01
C GLN A 57 23.28 -2.15 0.41
N LEU A 58 22.03 -2.23 0.89
CA LEU A 58 21.00 -3.11 0.33
C LEU A 58 20.72 -2.77 -1.14
N LYS A 59 20.59 -1.48 -1.48
CA LYS A 59 20.40 -1.03 -2.87
C LYS A 59 21.58 -1.41 -3.77
N ARG A 60 22.82 -1.15 -3.33
CA ARG A 60 24.04 -1.55 -4.06
C ARG A 60 24.12 -3.06 -4.25
N ARG A 61 23.84 -3.83 -3.19
CA ARG A 61 23.82 -5.29 -3.27
C ARG A 61 22.76 -5.79 -4.23
N ALA A 62 21.59 -5.16 -4.26
CA ALA A 62 20.54 -5.48 -5.23
C ALA A 62 21.00 -5.19 -6.66
N GLU A 63 21.64 -4.04 -6.91
CA GLU A 63 22.22 -3.70 -8.23
C GLU A 63 23.27 -4.73 -8.71
N ASP A 64 24.09 -5.25 -7.79
CA ASP A 64 25.12 -6.27 -8.10
C ASP A 64 24.56 -7.72 -8.15
N SER A 65 23.29 -7.93 -7.82
CA SER A 65 22.69 -9.27 -7.72
C SER A 65 22.10 -9.75 -9.04
N GLN A 66 22.32 -11.04 -9.35
CA GLN A 66 21.71 -11.70 -10.51
C GLN A 66 20.29 -12.21 -10.23
N LEU A 67 19.93 -12.36 -8.95
CA LEU A 67 18.62 -12.82 -8.49
C LEU A 67 18.20 -11.97 -7.29
N ILE A 68 17.02 -11.38 -7.38
CA ILE A 68 16.44 -10.56 -6.32
C ILE A 68 15.10 -11.18 -5.94
N VAL A 69 14.92 -11.44 -4.65
CA VAL A 69 13.65 -11.94 -4.11
C VAL A 69 12.95 -10.79 -3.40
N VAL A 70 11.76 -10.46 -3.88
CA VAL A 70 10.90 -9.43 -3.29
C VAL A 70 9.51 -9.98 -3.09
N ASN A 71 8.74 -9.36 -2.21
CA ASN A 71 7.31 -9.65 -2.15
C ASN A 71 6.58 -8.98 -3.32
N HIS A 72 5.39 -9.48 -3.63
CA HIS A 72 4.54 -8.91 -4.70
C HIS A 72 4.24 -7.42 -4.47
N HIS A 73 4.01 -7.02 -3.22
CA HIS A 73 3.74 -5.63 -2.89
C HIS A 73 4.88 -4.69 -3.28
N LEU A 74 6.13 -5.03 -2.99
CA LEU A 74 7.28 -4.21 -3.38
C LEU A 74 7.46 -4.20 -4.90
N PHE A 75 7.23 -5.34 -5.55
CA PHE A 75 7.28 -5.44 -7.02
C PHE A 75 6.26 -4.52 -7.70
N PHE A 76 4.98 -4.60 -7.33
CA PHE A 76 3.95 -3.75 -7.91
C PHE A 76 4.08 -2.28 -7.49
N ALA A 77 4.61 -2.00 -6.29
CA ALA A 77 4.97 -0.64 -5.90
C ALA A 77 6.05 -0.06 -6.82
N ASP A 78 7.09 -0.85 -7.15
CA ASP A 78 8.12 -0.48 -8.13
C ASP A 78 7.50 -0.23 -9.51
N LEU A 79 6.67 -1.15 -9.98
CA LEU A 79 6.00 -1.07 -11.27
C LEU A 79 5.21 0.25 -11.42
N ALA A 80 4.40 0.59 -10.42
CA ALA A 80 3.56 1.78 -10.42
C ALA A 80 4.36 3.11 -10.38
N VAL A 81 5.59 3.13 -9.85
CA VAL A 81 6.39 4.37 -9.72
C VAL A 81 7.51 4.49 -10.76
N ARG A 82 7.87 3.38 -11.43
CA ARG A 82 8.99 3.32 -12.40
C ARG A 82 8.83 4.29 -13.57
N SER A 83 7.61 4.57 -14.00
CA SER A 83 7.31 5.49 -15.11
C SER A 83 7.41 6.98 -14.76
N ALA A 84 7.31 7.36 -13.47
CA ALA A 84 7.13 8.75 -13.06
C ALA A 84 8.18 9.27 -12.05
N PHE A 85 8.67 8.43 -11.13
CA PHE A 85 9.42 8.90 -9.96
C PHE A 85 10.72 8.13 -9.66
N GLY A 86 11.10 7.19 -10.54
CA GLY A 86 12.32 6.38 -10.45
C GLY A 86 12.06 4.96 -9.96
N ALA A 87 13.01 4.06 -10.21
CA ALA A 87 12.90 2.65 -9.84
C ALA A 87 13.35 2.41 -8.39
N VAL A 88 12.61 1.56 -7.67
CA VAL A 88 12.97 1.04 -6.35
C VAL A 88 13.84 -0.20 -6.50
N LEU A 89 13.50 -1.03 -7.49
CA LEU A 89 14.25 -2.23 -7.85
C LEU A 89 15.20 -1.92 -9.01
N PRO A 90 16.33 -2.65 -9.12
CA PRO A 90 17.17 -2.63 -10.32
C PRO A 90 16.38 -2.99 -11.58
N ASP A 91 16.96 -2.78 -12.75
CA ASP A 91 16.33 -3.20 -14.01
C ASP A 91 16.24 -4.73 -14.09
N TYR A 92 15.09 -5.21 -14.53
CA TYR A 92 14.79 -6.62 -14.73
C TYR A 92 14.03 -6.80 -16.04
N ASP A 93 14.27 -7.91 -16.72
CA ASP A 93 13.53 -8.33 -17.92
C ASP A 93 12.84 -9.69 -17.73
N THR A 94 13.08 -10.36 -16.59
CA THR A 94 12.58 -11.70 -16.29
C THR A 94 12.05 -11.76 -14.86
N VAL A 95 10.82 -12.26 -14.70
CA VAL A 95 10.16 -12.32 -13.38
C VAL A 95 9.54 -13.72 -13.15
N ILE A 96 9.66 -14.21 -11.91
CA ILE A 96 8.97 -15.42 -11.45
C ILE A 96 8.02 -15.00 -10.34
N PHE A 97 6.73 -15.17 -10.58
CA PHE A 97 5.70 -14.96 -9.57
C PHE A 97 5.32 -16.30 -8.94
N ASP A 98 5.71 -16.47 -7.69
CA ASP A 98 5.19 -17.55 -6.85
C ASP A 98 3.87 -17.14 -6.22
N GLU A 99 2.96 -18.07 -5.98
CA GLU A 99 1.58 -17.76 -5.58
C GLU A 99 0.89 -16.75 -6.52
N ALA A 100 1.06 -16.94 -7.83
CA ALA A 100 0.58 -16.02 -8.86
C ALA A 100 -0.96 -15.83 -8.86
N HIS A 101 -1.71 -16.66 -8.14
CA HIS A 101 -3.14 -16.48 -7.92
C HIS A 101 -3.47 -15.15 -7.19
N LEU A 102 -2.50 -14.55 -6.50
CA LEU A 102 -2.65 -13.28 -5.79
C LEU A 102 -2.43 -12.05 -6.68
N LEU A 103 -1.89 -12.21 -7.90
CA LEU A 103 -1.42 -11.06 -8.69
C LEU A 103 -2.54 -10.08 -9.03
N GLU A 104 -3.72 -10.57 -9.35
CA GLU A 104 -4.84 -9.70 -9.72
C GLU A 104 -5.31 -8.84 -8.54
N GLU A 105 -5.44 -9.41 -7.35
CA GLU A 105 -5.83 -8.67 -6.15
C GLU A 105 -4.80 -7.59 -5.83
N ILE A 106 -3.52 -7.95 -5.93
CA ILE A 106 -2.43 -7.03 -5.63
C ILE A 106 -2.35 -5.94 -6.69
N ALA A 107 -2.42 -6.29 -7.98
CA ALA A 107 -2.43 -5.33 -9.08
C ALA A 107 -3.60 -4.33 -8.96
N THR A 108 -4.79 -4.81 -8.59
CA THR A 108 -5.97 -3.95 -8.34
C THR A 108 -5.71 -2.89 -7.27
N LEU A 109 -4.89 -3.20 -6.26
CA LEU A 109 -4.49 -2.23 -5.24
C LEU A 109 -3.53 -1.16 -5.78
N TYR A 110 -2.61 -1.52 -6.68
CA TYR A 110 -1.57 -0.61 -7.19
C TYR A 110 -2.01 0.23 -8.38
N PHE A 111 -2.88 -0.30 -9.24
CA PHE A 111 -3.51 0.47 -10.33
C PHE A 111 -4.75 1.24 -9.85
N GLY A 112 -5.16 1.04 -8.60
CA GLY A 112 -6.18 1.84 -7.93
C GLY A 112 -5.60 3.07 -7.23
N ALA A 113 -6.49 3.89 -6.70
CA ALA A 113 -6.18 4.99 -5.79
C ALA A 113 -6.61 4.64 -4.38
N GLN A 114 -5.79 4.99 -3.38
CA GLN A 114 -6.13 4.83 -1.98
C GLN A 114 -5.63 6.01 -1.15
N VAL A 115 -6.51 6.58 -0.34
CA VAL A 115 -6.15 7.65 0.59
C VAL A 115 -6.71 7.35 1.97
N SER A 116 -5.88 7.52 3.00
CA SER A 116 -6.31 7.33 4.39
C SER A 116 -6.08 8.57 5.23
N SER A 117 -6.89 8.73 6.29
CA SER A 117 -6.69 9.80 7.27
C SER A 117 -5.32 9.72 7.96
N ALA A 118 -4.74 8.52 8.07
CA ALA A 118 -3.40 8.32 8.61
C ALA A 118 -2.30 8.86 7.67
N GLN A 119 -2.49 8.76 6.35
CA GLN A 119 -1.54 9.26 5.35
C GLN A 119 -1.42 10.79 5.40
N LEU A 120 -2.54 11.50 5.52
CA LEU A 120 -2.55 12.96 5.69
C LEU A 120 -1.93 13.39 7.02
N GLU A 121 -2.20 12.66 8.11
CA GLU A 121 -1.56 12.91 9.40
C GLU A 121 -0.03 12.72 9.32
N ASP A 122 0.45 11.73 8.57
CA ASP A 122 1.88 11.51 8.38
C ASP A 122 2.52 12.60 7.50
N ILE A 123 1.82 13.12 6.49
CA ILE A 123 2.27 14.30 5.72
C ILE A 123 2.35 15.53 6.64
N ALA A 124 1.32 15.80 7.44
CA ALA A 124 1.31 16.92 8.38
C ALA A 124 2.47 16.83 9.40
N LYS A 125 2.73 15.65 9.96
CA LYS A 125 3.89 15.42 10.84
C LYS A 125 5.23 15.65 10.12
N GLY A 126 5.35 15.19 8.88
CA GLY A 126 6.54 15.41 8.06
C GLY A 126 6.80 16.90 7.83
N ALA A 127 5.77 17.63 7.44
CA ALA A 127 5.81 19.08 7.23
C ALA A 127 6.17 19.85 8.51
N GLU A 128 5.62 19.49 9.67
CA GLU A 128 6.00 20.10 10.96
C GLU A 128 7.46 19.84 11.33
N LYS A 129 7.92 18.58 11.21
CA LYS A 129 9.32 18.23 11.48
C LYS A 129 10.26 19.03 10.57
N LEU A 130 9.87 19.21 9.31
CA LEU A 130 10.62 19.97 8.34
C LEU A 130 10.64 21.47 8.67
N ALA A 131 9.50 22.06 9.01
CA ALA A 131 9.40 23.45 9.45
C ALA A 131 10.25 23.72 10.69
N ALA A 132 10.16 22.84 11.71
CA ALA A 132 10.94 22.94 12.95
C ALA A 132 12.45 22.95 12.70
N ARG A 133 12.93 22.12 11.75
CA ARG A 133 14.35 22.05 11.37
C ARG A 133 14.84 23.28 10.61
N ASN A 134 13.94 24.06 10.01
CA ASN A 134 14.25 25.22 9.18
C ASN A 134 13.80 26.55 9.83
N GLY A 135 13.72 26.60 11.16
CA GLY A 135 13.44 27.84 11.91
C GLY A 135 11.97 28.26 11.94
N GLY A 136 11.06 27.40 11.48
CA GLY A 136 9.61 27.57 11.60
C GLY A 136 9.07 27.12 12.97
N PRO A 137 7.77 27.34 13.24
CA PRO A 137 7.14 26.91 14.48
C PRO A 137 7.22 25.38 14.64
N ALA A 138 7.69 24.92 15.80
CA ALA A 138 7.98 23.50 16.03
C ALA A 138 6.74 22.63 16.31
N LYS A 139 5.59 23.21 16.69
CA LYS A 139 4.31 22.52 16.94
C LYS A 139 3.11 23.46 16.73
N GLY A 140 2.05 22.95 16.10
CA GLY A 140 0.70 23.53 16.21
C GLY A 140 0.48 24.88 15.50
N GLY A 141 1.31 25.23 14.52
CA GLY A 141 1.15 26.42 13.70
C GLY A 141 1.54 26.19 12.25
N GLY A 142 1.04 27.03 11.35
CA GLY A 142 1.32 26.94 9.90
C GLY A 142 0.44 25.93 9.16
N GLY A 143 0.86 25.57 7.95
CA GLY A 143 0.05 24.78 6.99
C GLY A 143 -0.20 23.36 7.47
N ALA A 144 0.76 22.77 8.19
CA ALA A 144 0.61 21.43 8.74
C ALA A 144 -0.47 21.34 9.84
N ALA A 145 -0.65 22.39 10.65
CA ALA A 145 -1.72 22.43 11.65
C ALA A 145 -3.09 22.60 10.96
N ALA A 146 -3.17 23.49 9.96
CA ALA A 146 -4.37 23.67 9.15
C ALA A 146 -4.77 22.38 8.42
N LEU A 147 -3.79 21.67 7.84
CA LEU A 147 -4.01 20.37 7.17
C LEU A 147 -4.62 19.33 8.10
N ARG A 148 -4.20 19.26 9.38
CA ARG A 148 -4.80 18.33 10.33
C ARG A 148 -6.26 18.64 10.64
N VAL A 149 -6.59 19.91 10.78
CA VAL A 149 -7.98 20.35 11.02
C VAL A 149 -8.82 20.01 9.79
N ALA A 150 -8.40 20.46 8.60
CA ALA A 150 -9.11 20.17 7.35
C ALA A 150 -9.26 18.65 7.10
N SER A 151 -8.22 17.87 7.35
CA SER A 151 -8.27 16.40 7.26
C SER A 151 -9.26 15.80 8.25
N ALA A 152 -9.28 16.26 9.50
CA ALA A 152 -10.21 15.78 10.51
C ALA A 152 -11.66 16.11 10.14
N ASP A 153 -11.91 17.32 9.66
CA ASP A 153 -13.23 17.78 9.24
C ASP A 153 -13.73 16.99 8.02
N PHE A 154 -12.88 16.80 7.01
CA PHE A 154 -13.18 15.98 5.82
C PHE A 154 -13.54 14.52 6.17
N PHE A 155 -12.77 13.87 7.06
CA PHE A 155 -12.99 12.46 7.40
C PHE A 155 -14.03 12.23 8.51
N ALA A 156 -14.44 13.26 9.25
CA ALA A 156 -15.42 13.15 10.34
C ALA A 156 -16.78 12.57 9.90
N PRO A 157 -17.46 13.11 8.87
CA PRO A 157 -18.76 12.58 8.45
C PRO A 157 -18.67 11.15 7.91
N LEU A 158 -17.57 10.83 7.20
CA LEU A 158 -17.30 9.49 6.69
C LEU A 158 -17.12 8.46 7.81
N ARG A 159 -16.37 8.84 8.85
CA ARG A 159 -16.15 8.00 10.02
C ARG A 159 -17.45 7.70 10.76
N GLU A 160 -18.32 8.70 10.90
CA GLU A 160 -19.61 8.52 11.56
C GLU A 160 -20.50 7.54 10.79
N ARG A 161 -20.59 7.70 9.48
CA ARG A 161 -21.30 6.76 8.60
C ARG A 161 -20.75 5.34 8.71
N LEU A 162 -19.43 5.16 8.69
CA LEU A 162 -18.81 3.84 8.79
C LEU A 162 -19.03 3.15 10.14
N ARG A 163 -19.10 3.91 11.25
CA ARG A 163 -19.41 3.37 12.59
C ARG A 163 -20.84 2.86 12.71
N SER A 164 -21.76 3.46 11.96
CA SER A 164 -23.15 3.00 11.89
C SER A 164 -23.33 1.75 11.03
N ASN A 165 -22.30 1.34 10.28
CA ASN A 165 -22.30 0.16 9.40
C ASN A 165 -21.27 -0.88 9.89
N THR A 166 -21.10 -1.99 9.16
CA THR A 166 -20.13 -3.07 9.40
C THR A 166 -18.65 -2.64 9.29
N GLY A 167 -18.36 -1.33 9.29
CA GLY A 167 -17.01 -0.78 9.10
C GLY A 167 -16.54 -0.71 7.65
N ARG A 168 -17.38 -1.13 6.67
CA ARG A 168 -17.14 -1.02 5.23
C ARG A 168 -18.40 -0.56 4.51
N SER A 169 -18.25 0.23 3.46
CA SER A 169 -19.35 0.71 2.62
C SER A 169 -18.84 1.05 1.22
N THR A 170 -19.72 0.97 0.23
CA THR A 170 -19.47 1.58 -1.09
C THR A 170 -19.40 3.10 -0.97
N PHE A 171 -18.69 3.72 -1.90
CA PHE A 171 -18.43 5.16 -1.97
C PHE A 171 -18.62 5.73 -3.40
N ALA A 172 -19.48 5.11 -4.23
CA ALA A 172 -19.80 5.62 -5.57
C ALA A 172 -20.50 6.99 -5.50
N ALA A 173 -20.41 7.84 -6.54
CA ALA A 173 -20.94 9.20 -6.52
C ALA A 173 -22.44 9.27 -6.17
N ALA A 174 -23.26 8.38 -6.76
CA ALA A 174 -24.68 8.23 -6.43
C ALA A 174 -24.95 7.65 -5.03
N GLU A 175 -23.95 6.99 -4.42
CA GLU A 175 -24.02 6.27 -3.14
C GLU A 175 -23.21 6.95 -2.01
N ARG A 176 -22.67 8.15 -2.27
CA ARG A 176 -22.08 9.04 -1.23
C ARG A 176 -23.08 9.42 -0.15
N GLY A 177 -24.34 9.03 -0.31
CA GLY A 177 -25.32 8.98 0.78
C GLY A 177 -25.66 10.37 1.32
N GLY A 178 -25.59 11.39 0.45
CA GLY A 178 -25.84 12.78 0.82
C GLY A 178 -24.73 13.42 1.66
N VAL A 179 -23.56 12.80 1.80
CA VAL A 179 -22.39 13.49 2.36
C VAL A 179 -21.83 14.41 1.28
N ASP A 180 -22.27 15.65 1.31
CA ASP A 180 -21.64 16.74 0.59
C ASP A 180 -20.30 17.04 1.25
N LEU A 181 -19.22 16.82 0.50
CA LEU A 181 -17.85 17.09 0.93
C LEU A 181 -17.24 18.23 0.12
N GLU A 182 -18.02 18.95 -0.71
CA GLU A 182 -17.48 19.94 -1.64
C GLU A 182 -16.69 21.03 -0.89
N VAL A 183 -17.23 21.50 0.23
CA VAL A 183 -16.60 22.52 1.08
C VAL A 183 -15.37 21.95 1.79
N GLU A 184 -15.49 20.81 2.47
CA GLU A 184 -14.37 20.17 3.18
C GLU A 184 -13.24 19.77 2.23
N TRP A 185 -13.58 19.34 1.00
CA TRP A 185 -12.63 19.03 -0.06
C TRP A 185 -11.89 20.28 -0.53
N ALA A 186 -12.61 21.38 -0.82
CA ALA A 186 -12.00 22.64 -1.23
C ALA A 186 -11.04 23.18 -0.16
N VAL A 187 -11.43 23.13 1.12
CA VAL A 187 -10.57 23.52 2.25
C VAL A 187 -9.37 22.59 2.37
N LEU A 188 -9.55 21.27 2.23
CA LEU A 188 -8.45 20.31 2.26
C LEU A 188 -7.44 20.59 1.14
N CYS A 189 -7.91 20.84 -0.09
CA CYS A 189 -7.10 21.24 -1.23
C CYS A 189 -6.26 22.51 -0.95
N GLU A 190 -6.86 23.57 -0.40
CA GLU A 190 -6.12 24.78 -0.06
C GLU A 190 -5.02 24.51 0.99
N THR A 191 -5.32 23.71 2.01
CA THR A 191 -4.32 23.39 3.05
C THR A 191 -3.19 22.51 2.53
N LEU A 192 -3.46 21.62 1.57
CA LEU A 192 -2.44 20.84 0.87
C LEU A 192 -1.51 21.76 0.06
N ASP A 193 -2.05 22.75 -0.66
CA ASP A 193 -1.26 23.75 -1.39
C ASP A 193 -0.45 24.66 -0.47
N ASP A 194 -0.97 24.98 0.70
CA ASP A 194 -0.21 25.70 1.73
C ASP A 194 1.01 24.90 2.21
N VAL A 195 0.89 23.57 2.34
CA VAL A 195 2.00 22.70 2.71
C VAL A 195 3.06 22.68 1.62
N ILE A 196 2.67 22.59 0.34
CA ILE A 196 3.59 22.69 -0.80
C ILE A 196 4.34 24.03 -0.75
N ARG A 197 3.60 25.15 -0.70
CA ARG A 197 4.19 26.50 -0.67
C ARG A 197 5.14 26.71 0.50
N GLN A 198 4.89 26.07 1.65
CA GLN A 198 5.79 26.12 2.79
C GLN A 198 7.07 25.31 2.56
N ALA A 199 6.98 24.12 1.98
CA ALA A 199 8.15 23.32 1.62
C ALA A 199 9.02 24.03 0.57
N GLU A 200 8.42 24.70 -0.40
CA GLU A 200 9.12 25.45 -1.45
C GLU A 200 9.89 26.67 -0.93
N ARG A 201 9.40 27.33 0.12
CA ARG A 201 10.08 28.48 0.76
C ARG A 201 11.37 28.09 1.49
N ILE A 202 11.60 26.81 1.74
CA ILE A 202 12.82 26.34 2.41
C ILE A 202 14.00 26.44 1.45
N GLN A 203 14.89 27.40 1.71
CA GLN A 203 16.07 27.66 0.88
C GLN A 203 17.03 26.47 0.82
N LYS A 204 17.23 25.77 1.95
CA LYS A 204 18.12 24.62 2.02
C LYS A 204 17.41 23.36 1.51
N ARG A 205 17.45 23.14 0.19
CA ARG A 205 16.87 21.94 -0.42
C ARG A 205 17.52 20.66 0.10
N SER A 206 16.71 19.64 0.33
CA SER A 206 17.11 18.28 0.68
C SER A 206 16.05 17.31 0.15
N GLU A 207 16.39 16.03 0.03
CA GLU A 207 15.44 15.00 -0.43
C GLU A 207 14.15 14.99 0.42
N ALA A 208 14.27 15.15 1.74
CA ALA A 208 13.14 15.31 2.65
C ALA A 208 12.25 16.54 2.34
N VAL A 209 12.84 17.65 1.88
CA VAL A 209 12.08 18.84 1.43
C VAL A 209 11.38 18.56 0.10
N ASP A 210 12.10 17.93 -0.83
CA ASP A 210 11.60 17.60 -2.17
C ASP A 210 10.48 16.53 -2.13
N ALA A 211 10.49 15.66 -1.12
CA ALA A 211 9.50 14.60 -0.94
C ALA A 211 8.12 15.09 -0.47
N VAL A 212 8.05 16.24 0.23
CA VAL A 212 6.77 16.75 0.76
C VAL A 212 5.80 17.13 -0.36
N PRO A 213 6.19 17.98 -1.36
CA PRO A 213 5.30 18.29 -2.47
C PRO A 213 4.83 17.06 -3.23
N ARG A 214 5.74 16.14 -3.57
CA ARG A 214 5.39 14.90 -4.29
C ARG A 214 4.33 14.06 -3.57
N ARG A 215 4.45 13.93 -2.24
CA ARG A 215 3.46 13.20 -1.43
C ARG A 215 2.12 13.90 -1.37
N VAL A 216 2.12 15.24 -1.35
CA VAL A 216 0.90 16.03 -1.38
C VAL A 216 0.21 15.87 -2.73
N GLU A 217 0.96 16.00 -3.83
CA GLU A 217 0.47 15.80 -5.21
C GLU A 217 -0.12 14.40 -5.38
N GLN A 218 0.59 13.35 -4.95
CA GLN A 218 0.10 11.97 -5.03
C GLN A 218 -1.23 11.76 -4.27
N VAL A 219 -1.36 12.34 -3.08
CA VAL A 219 -2.62 12.26 -2.31
C VAL A 219 -3.72 13.07 -2.97
N ARG A 220 -3.41 14.24 -3.53
CA ARG A 220 -4.36 15.07 -4.26
C ARG A 220 -4.90 14.32 -5.48
N GLU A 221 -4.03 13.80 -6.35
CA GLU A 221 -4.42 13.03 -7.53
C GLU A 221 -5.28 11.82 -7.16
N SER A 222 -4.90 11.11 -6.08
CA SER A 222 -5.69 9.98 -5.58
C SER A 222 -7.06 10.40 -5.06
N LEU A 223 -7.16 11.52 -4.33
CA LEU A 223 -8.45 12.06 -3.87
C LEU A 223 -9.30 12.57 -5.03
N GLU A 224 -8.72 13.26 -6.01
CA GLU A 224 -9.41 13.70 -7.23
C GLU A 224 -9.98 12.50 -8.00
N GLN A 225 -9.20 11.43 -8.17
CA GLN A 225 -9.69 10.19 -8.78
C GLN A 225 -10.86 9.58 -8.00
N ILE A 226 -10.80 9.59 -6.66
CA ILE A 226 -11.85 9.01 -5.80
C ILE A 226 -13.12 9.91 -5.76
N LEU A 227 -12.95 11.23 -5.76
CA LEU A 227 -14.01 12.20 -5.49
C LEU A 227 -14.63 12.80 -6.75
N GLU A 228 -13.91 12.90 -7.85
CA GLU A 228 -14.37 13.66 -9.01
C GLU A 228 -14.65 12.77 -10.22
N ARG A 229 -13.96 11.63 -10.33
CA ARG A 229 -14.17 10.68 -11.42
C ARG A 229 -15.26 9.70 -11.03
N ASP A 230 -16.44 9.83 -11.61
CA ASP A 230 -17.49 8.80 -11.56
C ASP A 230 -17.27 7.81 -12.72
N ASP A 231 -16.09 7.19 -12.73
CA ASP A 231 -15.68 6.26 -13.78
C ASP A 231 -16.24 4.86 -13.50
N PRO A 232 -17.11 4.31 -14.38
CA PRO A 232 -17.70 2.97 -14.19
C PRO A 232 -16.68 1.83 -14.27
N SER A 233 -15.46 2.11 -14.74
CA SER A 233 -14.34 1.16 -14.77
C SER A 233 -13.72 0.97 -13.39
N PHE A 234 -14.18 1.70 -12.36
CA PHE A 234 -13.69 1.63 -10.99
C PHE A 234 -14.82 1.33 -9.99
N VAL A 235 -14.46 0.61 -8.94
CA VAL A 235 -15.27 0.40 -7.74
C VAL A 235 -14.75 1.33 -6.64
N TYR A 236 -15.64 2.18 -6.13
CA TYR A 236 -15.34 3.13 -5.07
C TYR A 236 -15.78 2.58 -3.72
N GLY A 237 -14.89 2.64 -2.74
CA GLY A 237 -15.11 2.08 -1.42
C GLY A 237 -14.61 2.99 -0.30
N MET A 238 -15.15 2.77 0.89
CA MET A 238 -14.63 3.32 2.13
C MET A 238 -14.63 2.28 3.24
N GLU A 239 -13.60 2.31 4.07
CA GLU A 239 -13.47 1.40 5.20
C GLU A 239 -12.88 2.06 6.44
N LEU A 240 -13.30 1.57 7.61
CA LEU A 240 -12.75 1.95 8.90
C LEU A 240 -11.74 0.88 9.34
N ARG A 241 -10.45 1.21 9.24
CA ARG A 241 -9.36 0.37 9.75
C ARG A 241 -9.10 0.68 11.23
N GLY A 242 -9.05 -0.37 12.04
CA GLY A 242 -8.89 -0.25 13.49
C GLY A 242 -10.05 0.52 14.12
N ARG A 243 -9.75 1.48 15.00
CA ARG A 243 -10.78 2.25 15.73
C ARG A 243 -11.09 3.64 15.15
N ALA A 244 -10.27 4.12 14.21
CA ALA A 244 -10.33 5.55 13.82
C ALA A 244 -9.85 5.89 12.40
N THR A 245 -9.13 5.01 11.71
CA THR A 245 -8.55 5.35 10.40
C THR A 245 -9.55 5.08 9.31
N VAL A 246 -10.04 6.13 8.66
CA VAL A 246 -10.87 6.02 7.47
C VAL A 246 -9.95 5.90 6.27
N THR A 247 -10.25 4.95 5.39
CA THR A 247 -9.56 4.74 4.11
C THR A 247 -10.59 4.82 2.99
N LEU A 248 -10.30 5.61 1.97
CA LEU A 248 -11.06 5.70 0.73
C LEU A 248 -10.28 4.99 -0.37
N THR A 249 -10.99 4.29 -1.25
CA THR A 249 -10.41 3.52 -2.35
C THR A 249 -11.18 3.76 -3.65
N ALA A 250 -10.46 3.81 -4.76
CA ALA A 250 -10.99 3.62 -6.11
C ALA A 250 -10.18 2.48 -6.74
N GLN A 251 -10.80 1.33 -6.98
CA GLN A 251 -10.13 0.14 -7.50
C GLN A 251 -10.64 -0.19 -8.89
N PRO A 252 -9.78 -0.41 -9.90
CA PRO A 252 -10.23 -0.79 -11.22
C PRO A 252 -11.01 -2.11 -11.16
N VAL A 253 -12.08 -2.22 -11.94
CA VAL A 253 -12.87 -3.44 -12.10
C VAL A 253 -12.07 -4.50 -12.86
N ASP A 254 -11.19 -4.06 -13.76
CA ASP A 254 -10.34 -4.90 -14.58
C ASP A 254 -8.93 -4.29 -14.66
N VAL A 255 -7.91 -5.11 -14.41
CA VAL A 255 -6.49 -4.75 -14.46
C VAL A 255 -5.75 -5.40 -15.61
N ALA A 256 -6.43 -6.22 -16.43
CA ALA A 256 -5.83 -7.00 -17.50
C ALA A 256 -5.04 -6.12 -18.48
N ASP A 257 -5.63 -5.02 -18.96
CA ASP A 257 -4.97 -4.13 -19.90
C ASP A 257 -3.75 -3.45 -19.29
N ALA A 258 -3.84 -3.00 -18.04
CA ALA A 258 -2.72 -2.35 -17.35
C ALA A 258 -1.56 -3.34 -17.13
N LEU A 259 -1.87 -4.55 -16.68
CA LEU A 259 -0.89 -5.62 -16.52
C LEU A 259 -0.26 -6.03 -17.84
N ARG A 260 -1.04 -6.14 -18.92
CA ARG A 260 -0.48 -6.48 -20.23
C ARG A 260 0.58 -5.47 -20.65
N HIS A 261 0.25 -4.18 -20.66
CA HIS A 261 1.16 -3.15 -21.17
C HIS A 261 2.31 -2.80 -20.20
N GLU A 262 2.06 -2.76 -18.90
CA GLU A 262 3.08 -2.34 -17.93
C GLU A 262 3.93 -3.50 -17.42
N LEU A 263 3.37 -4.71 -17.33
CA LEU A 263 4.06 -5.89 -16.80
C LEU A 263 4.46 -6.89 -17.87
N PHE A 264 3.52 -7.43 -18.64
CA PHE A 264 3.81 -8.60 -19.48
C PHE A 264 4.53 -8.26 -20.79
N GLU A 265 4.13 -7.20 -21.49
CA GLU A 265 4.75 -6.77 -22.75
C GLU A 265 6.21 -6.30 -22.60
N PRO A 266 6.59 -5.56 -21.53
CA PRO A 266 7.97 -5.11 -21.36
C PRO A 266 8.92 -6.23 -20.92
N LEU A 267 8.41 -7.32 -20.34
CA LEU A 267 9.23 -8.44 -19.89
C LEU A 267 9.65 -9.32 -21.07
N HIS A 268 10.91 -9.75 -21.04
CA HIS A 268 11.41 -10.80 -21.92
C HIS A 268 10.84 -12.17 -21.55
N ALA A 269 10.69 -12.46 -20.25
CA ALA A 269 10.11 -13.72 -19.78
C ALA A 269 9.37 -13.57 -18.44
N CYS A 270 8.27 -14.30 -18.28
CA CYS A 270 7.50 -14.34 -17.04
C CYS A 270 7.08 -15.78 -16.72
N VAL A 271 7.30 -16.23 -15.48
CA VAL A 271 6.84 -17.53 -14.99
C VAL A 271 5.82 -17.31 -13.89
N LEU A 272 4.63 -17.89 -14.06
CA LEU A 272 3.54 -17.85 -13.09
C LEU A 272 3.40 -19.24 -12.48
N THR A 273 3.56 -19.35 -11.16
CA THR A 273 3.38 -20.62 -10.43
C THR A 273 2.46 -20.42 -9.24
N SER A 274 1.58 -21.39 -9.01
CA SER A 274 0.69 -21.47 -7.84
C SER A 274 -0.06 -22.80 -7.87
N ALA A 275 -0.45 -23.28 -6.69
CA ALA A 275 -1.24 -24.50 -6.54
C ALA A 275 -2.69 -24.38 -7.05
N THR A 276 -3.18 -23.15 -7.27
CA THR A 276 -4.60 -22.83 -7.50
C THR A 276 -4.87 -22.01 -8.76
N LEU A 277 -3.95 -22.01 -9.74
CA LEU A 277 -4.11 -21.24 -10.99
C LEU A 277 -5.16 -21.80 -11.94
N ALA A 278 -5.18 -23.12 -12.09
CA ALA A 278 -6.06 -23.79 -13.05
C ALA A 278 -7.47 -23.93 -12.47
N VAL A 279 -8.46 -23.68 -13.33
CA VAL A 279 -9.85 -24.07 -13.08
C VAL A 279 -10.16 -25.20 -14.05
N ASP A 280 -10.55 -26.35 -13.52
CA ASP A 280 -10.63 -27.62 -14.25
C ASP A 280 -9.30 -27.97 -14.95
N GLU A 281 -9.29 -28.06 -16.27
CA GLU A 281 -8.11 -28.46 -17.07
C GLU A 281 -7.36 -27.27 -17.69
N GLY A 282 -7.73 -26.03 -17.35
CA GLY A 282 -7.32 -24.84 -18.11
C GLY A 282 -6.85 -23.65 -17.28
N PHE A 283 -6.08 -22.77 -17.92
CA PHE A 283 -5.57 -21.51 -17.36
C PHE A 283 -6.30 -20.28 -17.89
N GLU A 284 -7.27 -20.44 -18.80
CA GLU A 284 -7.88 -19.36 -19.57
C GLU A 284 -8.55 -18.32 -18.68
N PHE A 285 -9.18 -18.75 -17.59
CA PHE A 285 -9.81 -17.85 -16.64
C PHE A 285 -8.78 -16.93 -15.95
N PHE A 286 -7.68 -17.50 -15.50
CA PHE A 286 -6.60 -16.76 -14.83
C PHE A 286 -5.86 -15.85 -15.82
N MET A 287 -5.50 -16.38 -17.00
CA MET A 287 -4.82 -15.64 -18.07
C MET A 287 -5.64 -14.42 -18.51
N ARG A 288 -6.96 -14.59 -18.72
CA ARG A 288 -7.84 -13.49 -19.10
C ARG A 288 -7.88 -12.36 -18.06
N ARG A 289 -7.92 -12.69 -16.77
CA ARG A 289 -7.95 -11.70 -15.68
C ARG A 289 -6.64 -10.92 -15.53
N LEU A 290 -5.52 -11.52 -15.96
CA LEU A 290 -4.23 -10.85 -15.98
C LEU A 290 -3.89 -10.18 -17.32
N GLY A 291 -4.72 -10.35 -18.36
CA GLY A 291 -4.43 -9.84 -19.70
C GLY A 291 -3.33 -10.61 -20.44
N VAL A 292 -3.11 -11.87 -20.07
CA VAL A 292 -2.14 -12.76 -20.74
C VAL A 292 -2.84 -13.42 -21.93
N GLU A 293 -2.39 -13.13 -23.15
CA GLU A 293 -3.02 -13.64 -24.38
C GLU A 293 -2.46 -15.00 -24.82
N ASP A 294 -1.15 -15.20 -24.69
CA ASP A 294 -0.46 -16.42 -25.10
C ASP A 294 0.52 -16.87 -24.02
N ALA A 295 0.30 -18.05 -23.46
CA ALA A 295 1.20 -18.68 -22.50
C ALA A 295 1.12 -20.21 -22.58
N GLY A 296 2.28 -20.85 -22.57
CA GLY A 296 2.36 -22.28 -22.30
C GLY A 296 2.07 -22.57 -20.81
N GLY A 297 1.43 -23.70 -20.52
CA GLY A 297 1.10 -24.07 -19.15
C GLY A 297 1.24 -25.57 -18.92
N ARG A 298 1.48 -25.95 -17.67
CA ARG A 298 1.49 -27.35 -17.23
C ARG A 298 0.82 -27.48 -15.89
N ILE A 299 -0.25 -28.27 -15.83
CA ILE A 299 -0.84 -28.71 -14.57
C ILE A 299 -0.03 -29.93 -14.10
N VAL A 300 0.48 -29.87 -12.89
CA VAL A 300 1.20 -30.97 -12.25
C VAL A 300 0.26 -31.58 -11.21
N GLU A 301 0.00 -32.88 -11.34
CA GLU A 301 -0.86 -33.59 -10.39
C GLU A 301 -0.27 -33.58 -8.98
N SER A 302 -1.17 -33.53 -7.98
CA SER A 302 -0.78 -33.65 -6.58
C SER A 302 -0.05 -34.97 -6.34
N ALA A 303 1.11 -34.90 -5.67
CA ALA A 303 1.84 -36.10 -5.24
C ALA A 303 1.15 -36.82 -4.05
N PHE A 304 0.13 -36.22 -3.44
CA PHE A 304 -0.56 -36.76 -2.27
C PHE A 304 -1.61 -37.81 -2.64
N ARG A 305 -1.72 -38.84 -1.80
CA ARG A 305 -2.74 -39.89 -1.92
C ARG A 305 -3.97 -39.51 -1.12
N TRP A 306 -4.78 -38.59 -1.64
CA TRP A 306 -5.94 -38.04 -0.93
C TRP A 306 -6.90 -39.12 -0.41
N ASN A 307 -7.10 -40.20 -1.17
CA ASN A 307 -7.94 -41.34 -0.77
C ASN A 307 -7.43 -42.08 0.49
N GLU A 308 -6.14 -41.97 0.82
CA GLU A 308 -5.50 -42.59 1.99
C GLU A 308 -5.25 -41.58 3.12
N GLN A 309 -5.15 -40.28 2.79
CA GLN A 309 -4.63 -39.24 3.68
C GLN A 309 -5.67 -38.18 4.07
N ALA A 310 -6.85 -38.16 3.44
CA ALA A 310 -7.90 -37.19 3.71
C ALA A 310 -9.28 -37.85 3.85
N VAL A 311 -10.13 -37.24 4.68
CA VAL A 311 -11.55 -37.59 4.82
C VAL A 311 -12.35 -36.34 4.53
N LEU A 312 -13.22 -36.40 3.53
CA LEU A 312 -14.24 -35.37 3.29
C LEU A 312 -15.49 -35.73 4.08
N TYR A 313 -15.80 -34.95 5.11
CA TYR A 313 -17.01 -35.11 5.90
C TYR A 313 -18.01 -34.02 5.55
N LEU A 314 -19.19 -34.43 5.07
CA LEU A 314 -20.33 -33.54 4.83
C LEU A 314 -21.40 -33.85 5.90
N PRO A 315 -21.60 -32.98 6.90
CA PRO A 315 -22.62 -33.21 7.92
C PRO A 315 -24.02 -33.21 7.29
N ALA A 316 -24.76 -34.31 7.46
CA ALA A 316 -26.07 -34.50 6.81
C ALA A 316 -27.14 -33.48 7.26
N ASP A 317 -27.04 -33.01 8.50
CA ASP A 317 -28.01 -32.09 9.12
C ASP A 317 -27.48 -30.64 9.20
N MET A 318 -26.47 -30.29 8.38
CA MET A 318 -26.01 -28.91 8.29
C MET A 318 -27.03 -28.11 7.47
N PRO A 319 -27.63 -27.05 8.02
CA PRO A 319 -28.53 -26.20 7.25
C PRO A 319 -27.76 -25.48 6.14
N GLU A 320 -28.47 -24.91 5.16
CA GLU A 320 -27.81 -24.12 4.11
C GLU A 320 -27.16 -22.86 4.70
N PRO A 321 -26.08 -22.31 4.09
CA PRO A 321 -25.41 -21.10 4.57
C PRO A 321 -26.32 -19.87 4.75
N ARG A 322 -27.48 -19.86 4.08
CA ARG A 322 -28.48 -18.78 4.16
C ARG A 322 -29.54 -19.02 5.25
N ASP A 323 -29.58 -20.19 5.86
CA ASP A 323 -30.51 -20.48 6.95
C ASP A 323 -30.06 -19.74 8.22
N PRO A 324 -30.96 -19.06 8.95
CA PRO A 324 -30.63 -18.36 10.19
C PRO A 324 -29.93 -19.22 11.25
N ARG A 325 -30.16 -20.54 11.22
CA ARG A 325 -29.56 -21.51 12.17
C ARG A 325 -28.14 -21.94 11.80
N PHE A 326 -27.64 -21.55 10.62
CA PHE A 326 -26.33 -21.99 10.13
C PHE A 326 -25.19 -21.57 11.05
N CYS A 327 -25.15 -20.30 11.46
CA CYS A 327 -24.10 -19.79 12.34
C CYS A 327 -24.05 -20.54 13.68
N ASP A 328 -25.22 -20.82 14.27
CA ASP A 328 -25.31 -21.55 15.54
C ASP A 328 -24.85 -23.00 15.39
N ARG A 329 -25.19 -23.65 14.26
CA ARG A 329 -24.87 -25.07 13.98
C ARG A 329 -23.44 -25.32 13.54
N VAL A 330 -22.78 -24.33 12.94
CA VAL A 330 -21.35 -24.40 12.58
C VAL A 330 -20.45 -24.21 13.80
N ALA A 331 -20.94 -23.52 14.85
CA ALA A 331 -20.19 -23.29 16.07
C ALA A 331 -20.23 -24.45 17.08
N GLU A 332 -21.15 -25.41 16.91
CA GLU A 332 -21.27 -26.68 17.66
C GLU A 332 -20.21 -27.71 17.22
#